data_AF-A0A6C1TV16-F1
#
_entry.id   AF-A0A6C1TV16-F1
#
_cell.length_a   1.000
_cell.length_b   1.000
_cell.length_c   1.000
_cell.angle_alpha   90.00
_cell.angle_beta   90.00
_cell.angle_gamma   90.00
#
_symmetry.space_group_name_H-M   'P 1'
#
loop_
_entity.id
_entity.type
_entity.pdbx_description
1 polymer ?
#
loop_
_entity_poly.entity_id
_entity_poly.type
_entity_poly.pdbx_seq_one_letter_code
_entity_poly.pdbx_strand_id
1 'polypeptide(L)'
;MNTVFVLLHVAAAILLLGPVMVAASMFPRQAAEARSGAQESVGRASVLQRLTSTYGMLSALVPLLGAVVLIFGWDVYKTNYFLHTAIILALIAWGILFFMVIPQQRKMMGTLNALDPAEADQSDYTSNFEGAKAKATAGAGIFNLLVIITLILMYLPSTIFA
;
A
#
# COMPACT_ATOMS: atom_id res chain seq x y z
N MET A 1 15.61 24.58 4.66
CA MET A 1 15.65 23.22 5.24
C MET A 1 14.37 22.43 4.95
N ASN A 2 13.17 22.97 5.19
CA ASN A 2 11.91 22.23 4.97
C ASN A 2 11.74 21.70 3.52
N THR A 3 12.19 22.46 2.51
CA THR A 3 12.07 22.08 1.09
C THR A 3 12.72 20.74 0.74
N VAL A 4 13.87 20.41 1.35
CA VAL A 4 14.55 19.13 1.09
C VAL A 4 13.75 17.97 1.67
N PHE A 5 13.23 18.11 2.90
CA PHE A 5 12.41 17.07 3.52
C PHE A 5 11.06 16.89 2.82
N VAL A 6 10.44 17.97 2.36
CA VAL A 6 9.24 17.92 1.52
C VAL A 6 9.53 17.19 0.21
N LEU A 7 10.64 17.53 -0.48
CA LEU A 7 11.06 16.84 -1.70
C LEU A 7 11.25 15.35 -1.46
N LEU A 8 11.99 14.98 -0.40
CA LEU A 8 12.22 13.58 -0.04
C LEU A 8 10.92 12.84 0.30
N HIS A 9 10.01 13.48 1.04
CA HIS A 9 8.71 12.91 1.39
C HIS A 9 7.88 12.60 0.13
N VAL A 10 7.76 13.57 -0.78
CA VAL A 10 7.00 13.42 -2.03
C VAL A 10 7.67 12.42 -2.96
N ALA A 11 9.00 12.46 -3.10
CA ALA A 11 9.74 11.50 -3.91
C ALA A 11 9.58 10.06 -3.38
N ALA A 12 9.68 9.88 -2.06
CA ALA A 12 9.42 8.59 -1.42
C ALA A 12 7.98 8.13 -1.68
N ALA A 13 6.98 9.01 -1.60
CA ALA A 13 5.59 8.67 -1.90
C ALA A 13 5.42 8.17 -3.34
N ILE A 14 5.98 8.88 -4.32
CA ILE A 14 5.89 8.51 -5.74
C ILE A 14 6.59 7.16 -6.00
N LEU A 15 7.85 7.03 -5.55
CA LEU A 15 8.67 5.86 -5.85
C LEU A 15 8.24 4.61 -5.07
N LEU A 16 7.67 4.77 -3.87
CA LEU A 16 7.34 3.66 -3.00
C LEU A 16 5.86 3.27 -3.06
N LEU A 17 4.93 4.23 -3.04
CA LEU A 17 3.50 3.91 -3.09
C LEU A 17 3.02 3.60 -4.50
N GLY A 18 3.58 4.23 -5.54
CA GLY A 18 3.18 4.00 -6.94
C GLY A 18 3.21 2.52 -7.33
N PRO A 19 4.35 1.81 -7.14
CA PRO A 19 4.42 0.37 -7.40
C PRO A 19 3.45 -0.46 -6.55
N VAL A 20 3.23 -0.09 -5.28
CA VAL A 20 2.30 -0.79 -4.37
C VAL A 20 0.87 -0.70 -4.89
N MET A 21 0.43 0.50 -5.29
CA MET A 21 -0.93 0.73 -5.79
C MET A 21 -1.22 -0.12 -7.02
N VAL A 22 -0.28 -0.17 -7.98
CA VAL A 22 -0.41 -0.97 -9.20
C VAL A 22 -0.39 -2.46 -8.87
N ALA A 23 0.60 -2.92 -8.11
CA ALA A 23 0.77 -4.33 -7.79
C ALA A 23 -0.41 -4.90 -6.99
N ALA A 24 -0.88 -4.14 -5.99
CA ALA A 24 -2.03 -4.53 -5.17
C ALA A 24 -3.31 -4.68 -5.99
N SER A 25 -3.53 -3.82 -6.98
CA SER A 25 -4.69 -3.88 -7.87
C SER A 25 -4.62 -5.00 -8.90
N MET A 26 -3.43 -5.31 -9.44
CA MET A 26 -3.27 -6.35 -10.47
C MET A 26 -3.22 -7.77 -9.89
N PHE A 27 -2.72 -7.92 -8.66
CA PHE A 27 -2.49 -9.23 -8.04
C PHE A 27 -3.72 -10.15 -8.03
N PRO A 28 -4.94 -9.72 -7.60
CA PRO A 28 -6.06 -10.65 -7.44
C PRO A 28 -6.46 -11.35 -8.74
N ARG A 29 -6.30 -10.68 -9.89
CA ARG A 29 -6.56 -11.26 -11.21
C ARG A 29 -5.52 -12.33 -11.56
N GLN A 30 -4.24 -12.02 -11.39
CA GLN A 30 -3.15 -12.95 -11.72
C GLN A 30 -3.18 -14.19 -10.83
N ALA A 31 -3.48 -14.03 -9.54
CA ALA A 31 -3.64 -15.17 -8.64
C ALA A 31 -4.86 -16.04 -8.99
N ALA A 32 -5.96 -15.45 -9.47
CA ALA A 32 -7.11 -16.22 -9.94
C ALA A 32 -6.80 -17.00 -11.23
N GLU A 33 -6.09 -16.40 -12.18
CA GLU A 33 -5.60 -17.09 -13.38
C GLU A 33 -4.64 -18.24 -13.01
N ALA A 34 -3.74 -18.02 -12.06
CA ALA A 34 -2.84 -19.07 -11.54
C ALA A 34 -3.61 -20.26 -10.97
N ARG A 35 -4.68 -20.00 -10.21
CA ARG A 35 -5.56 -21.04 -9.66
C ARG A 35 -6.24 -21.89 -10.73
N SER A 36 -6.52 -21.32 -11.91
CA SER A 36 -7.09 -22.06 -13.05
C SER A 36 -6.08 -22.91 -13.83
N GLY A 37 -4.83 -22.97 -13.38
CA GLY A 37 -3.78 -23.82 -13.97
C GLY A 37 -2.83 -23.09 -14.94
N ALA A 38 -2.94 -21.77 -15.09
CA ALA A 38 -2.00 -20.99 -15.89
C ALA A 38 -0.67 -20.81 -15.14
N GLN A 39 0.31 -21.67 -15.44
CA GLN A 39 1.59 -21.70 -14.71
C GLN A 39 2.38 -20.39 -14.78
N GLU A 40 2.29 -19.65 -15.90
CA GLU A 40 2.91 -18.32 -16.03
C GLU A 40 2.31 -17.30 -15.04
N SER A 41 1.02 -17.42 -14.74
CA SER A 41 0.31 -16.51 -13.84
C SER A 41 0.77 -16.66 -12.37
N VAL A 42 1.32 -17.83 -11.98
CA VAL A 42 1.92 -18.03 -10.64
C VAL A 42 3.14 -17.12 -10.47
N GLY A 43 4.03 -17.07 -11.48
CA GLY A 43 5.21 -16.20 -11.46
C GLY A 43 4.83 -14.72 -11.39
N ARG A 44 3.85 -14.31 -12.21
CA ARG A 44 3.33 -12.93 -12.20
C ARG A 44 2.71 -12.56 -10.85
N ALA A 45 1.86 -13.41 -10.28
CA ALA A 45 1.28 -13.20 -8.96
C ALA A 45 2.36 -13.09 -7.86
N SER A 46 3.40 -13.91 -7.93
CA SER A 46 4.54 -13.87 -7.01
C SER A 46 5.29 -12.53 -7.05
N VAL A 47 5.58 -12.03 -8.25
CA VAL A 47 6.24 -10.72 -8.42
C VAL A 47 5.36 -9.60 -7.86
N LEU A 48 4.05 -9.62 -8.16
CA LEU A 48 3.13 -8.60 -7.66
C LEU A 48 3.00 -8.63 -6.13
N GLN A 49 2.89 -9.80 -5.52
CA GLN A 49 2.85 -9.93 -4.06
C GLN A 49 4.15 -9.44 -3.41
N ARG A 50 5.32 -9.76 -3.99
CA ARG A 50 6.61 -9.24 -3.53
C ARG A 50 6.71 -7.72 -3.66
N LEU A 51 6.21 -7.14 -4.75
CA LEU A 51 6.16 -5.69 -4.92
C LEU A 51 5.26 -5.05 -3.86
N THR A 52 4.04 -5.57 -3.66
CA THR A 52 3.11 -5.07 -2.64
C THR A 52 3.71 -5.16 -1.23
N SER A 53 4.36 -6.28 -0.87
CA SER A 53 4.95 -6.45 0.47
C SER A 53 6.22 -5.63 0.69
N THR A 54 7.17 -5.69 -0.25
CA THR A 54 8.47 -5.04 -0.11
C THR A 54 8.32 -3.52 -0.17
N TYR A 55 7.66 -3.00 -1.22
CA TYR A 55 7.44 -1.57 -1.34
C TYR A 55 6.42 -1.06 -0.32
N GLY A 56 5.46 -1.91 0.08
CA GLY A 56 4.54 -1.59 1.18
C GLY A 56 5.30 -1.32 2.46
N MET A 57 6.22 -2.21 2.84
CA MET A 57 7.09 -2.03 4.01
C MET A 57 8.01 -0.82 3.87
N LEU A 58 8.68 -0.65 2.72
CA LEU A 58 9.56 0.50 2.48
C LEU A 58 8.81 1.83 2.51
N SER A 59 7.51 1.84 2.18
CA SER A 59 6.69 3.05 2.20
C SER A 59 6.57 3.70 3.58
N ALA A 60 7.09 3.07 4.66
CA ALA A 60 7.19 3.67 6.00
C ALA A 60 8.02 4.94 6.00
N LEU A 61 8.95 5.04 5.04
CA LEU A 61 9.74 6.25 4.82
C LEU A 61 8.86 7.47 4.54
N VAL A 62 7.68 7.29 3.93
CA VAL A 62 6.76 8.40 3.63
C VAL A 62 6.24 9.05 4.92
N PRO A 63 5.53 8.37 5.84
CA PRO A 63 5.09 8.99 7.09
C PRO A 63 6.26 9.41 8.00
N LEU A 64 7.41 8.72 7.98
CA LEU A 64 8.59 9.15 8.74
C LEU A 64 9.11 10.51 8.25
N LEU A 65 9.28 10.68 6.94
CA LEU A 65 9.67 11.97 6.35
C LEU A 65 8.57 13.02 6.53
N GLY A 66 7.30 12.63 6.47
CA GLY A 66 6.17 13.51 6.74
C GLY A 66 6.15 14.03 8.17
N ALA A 67 6.48 13.18 9.15
CA ALA A 67 6.64 13.59 10.54
C ALA A 67 7.78 14.59 10.72
N VAL A 68 8.92 14.37 10.03
CA VAL A 68 10.02 15.33 10.00
C VAL A 68 9.54 16.68 9.44
N VAL A 69 8.84 16.71 8.31
CA VAL A 69 8.26 17.93 7.73
C VAL A 69 7.31 18.63 8.71
N LEU A 70 6.44 17.88 9.38
CA LEU A 70 5.47 18.42 10.34
C LEU A 70 6.17 19.04 11.55
N ILE A 71 7.16 18.37 12.13
CA ILE A 71 7.89 18.83 13.31
C ILE A 71 8.69 20.09 13.00
N PHE A 72 9.45 20.10 11.90
CA PHE A 72 10.26 21.25 11.52
C PHE A 72 9.45 22.40 10.91
N GLY A 73 8.20 22.16 10.52
CA GLY A 73 7.25 23.15 10.01
C GLY A 73 6.08 23.44 10.94
N TRP A 74 6.19 23.10 12.24
CA TRP A 74 5.07 23.07 13.17
C TRP A 74 4.28 24.38 13.23
N ASP A 75 4.96 25.52 13.28
CA ASP A 75 4.30 26.83 13.35
C ASP A 75 3.39 27.13 12.16
N VAL A 76 3.67 26.53 11.00
CA VAL A 76 2.87 26.66 9.77
C VAL A 76 1.74 25.63 9.74
N TYR A 77 2.02 24.40 10.17
CA TYR A 77 1.13 23.26 9.91
C TYR A 77 0.20 22.90 11.08
N LYS A 78 0.45 23.39 12.29
CA LYS A 78 -0.29 23.01 13.51
C LYS A 78 -1.81 23.22 13.47
N THR A 79 -2.30 24.16 12.65
CA THR A 79 -3.74 24.43 12.47
C THR A 79 -4.29 23.96 11.13
N ASN A 80 -3.48 23.29 10.30
CA ASN A 80 -3.92 22.81 9.00
C ASN A 80 -4.74 21.52 9.15
N TYR A 81 -6.07 21.65 9.23
CA TYR A 81 -6.96 20.50 9.40
C TYR A 81 -6.89 19.49 8.25
N PHE A 82 -6.68 19.94 7.00
CA PHE A 82 -6.55 19.04 5.85
C PHE A 82 -5.32 18.14 5.99
N LEU A 83 -4.19 18.70 6.43
CA LEU A 83 -2.97 17.92 6.69
C LEU A 83 -3.17 16.89 7.81
N HIS A 84 -3.81 17.27 8.92
CA HIS A 84 -4.08 16.35 10.03
C HIS A 84 -5.03 15.22 9.61
N THR A 85 -6.08 15.53 8.84
CA THR A 85 -6.96 14.53 8.26
C THR A 85 -6.19 13.60 7.32
N ALA A 86 -5.30 14.14 6.48
CA ALA A 86 -4.46 13.35 5.56
C ALA A 86 -3.57 12.34 6.31
N ILE A 87 -2.99 12.74 7.44
CA ILE A 87 -2.19 11.86 8.31
C ILE A 87 -3.03 10.69 8.85
N ILE A 88 -4.23 10.97 9.36
CA ILE A 88 -5.13 9.93 9.89
C ILE A 88 -5.52 8.96 8.79
N LEU A 89 -5.92 9.47 7.62
CA LEU A 89 -6.29 8.63 6.47
C LEU A 89 -5.10 7.79 5.96
N ALA A 90 -3.89 8.34 6.00
CA ALA A 90 -2.68 7.60 5.63
C ALA A 90 -2.42 6.41 6.57
N LEU A 91 -2.60 6.61 7.88
CA LEU A 91 -2.47 5.52 8.86
C LEU A 91 -3.54 4.43 8.66
N ILE A 92 -4.77 4.82 8.32
CA ILE A 92 -5.85 3.86 7.98
C ILE A 92 -5.50 3.09 6.70
N ALA A 93 -5.01 3.78 5.66
CA ALA A 93 -4.59 3.14 4.42
C ALA A 93 -3.49 2.10 4.68
N TRP A 94 -2.50 2.46 5.51
CA TRP A 94 -1.46 1.56 5.98
C TRP A 94 -2.02 0.36 6.75
N GLY A 95 -2.98 0.59 7.66
CA GLY A 95 -3.66 -0.49 8.37
C GLY A 95 -4.32 -1.48 7.41
N ILE A 96 -5.00 -0.97 6.37
CA ILE A 96 -5.59 -1.83 5.33
C ILE A 96 -4.51 -2.58 4.56
N LEU A 97 -3.42 -1.93 4.19
CA LEU A 97 -2.33 -2.58 3.46
C LEU A 97 -1.72 -3.75 4.24
N PHE A 98 -1.33 -3.53 5.50
CA PHE A 98 -0.59 -4.50 6.30
C PHE A 98 -1.46 -5.56 6.96
N PHE A 99 -2.69 -5.23 7.37
CA PHE A 99 -3.55 -6.16 8.10
C PHE A 99 -4.64 -6.79 7.24
N MET A 100 -4.88 -6.27 6.02
CA MET A 100 -5.87 -6.82 5.10
C MET A 100 -5.28 -7.21 3.75
N VAL A 101 -4.60 -6.32 3.02
CA VAL A 101 -4.15 -6.63 1.65
C VAL A 101 -3.04 -7.68 1.65
N ILE A 102 -1.88 -7.37 2.26
CA ILE A 102 -0.71 -8.25 2.26
C ILE A 102 -1.02 -9.66 2.82
N PRO A 103 -1.71 -9.80 3.96
CA PRO A 103 -2.02 -11.13 4.50
C PRO A 103 -2.94 -11.94 3.59
N GLN A 104 -3.91 -11.31 2.92
CA GLN A 104 -4.81 -12.02 2.02
C GLN A 104 -4.12 -12.42 0.71
N GLN A 105 -3.23 -11.56 0.18
CA GLN A 105 -2.38 -11.93 -0.94
C GLN A 105 -1.48 -13.12 -0.59
N ARG A 106 -0.85 -13.09 0.59
CA ARG A 106 0.00 -14.18 1.08
C ARG A 106 -0.79 -15.48 1.25
N LYS A 107 -2.02 -15.41 1.77
CA LYS A 107 -2.95 -16.55 1.84
C LYS A 107 -3.24 -17.18 0.49
N MET A 108 -3.47 -16.35 -0.53
CA MET A 108 -3.70 -16.82 -1.89
C MET A 108 -2.45 -17.50 -2.45
N MET A 109 -1.26 -16.96 -2.20
CA MET A 109 0.01 -17.56 -2.62
C MET A 109 0.32 -18.89 -1.92
N GLY A 110 0.00 -19.03 -0.64
CA GLY A 110 0.14 -20.28 0.09
C GLY A 110 -0.79 -21.36 -0.47
N THR A 111 -2.07 -21.04 -0.72
CA THR A 111 -3.00 -21.98 -1.38
C THR A 111 -2.56 -22.40 -2.79
N LEU A 112 -1.76 -21.57 -3.49
CA LEU A 112 -1.16 -21.90 -4.78
C LEU A 112 0.15 -22.69 -4.68
N ASN A 113 0.60 -23.02 -3.46
CA ASN A 113 1.93 -23.61 -3.17
C ASN A 113 3.08 -22.79 -3.80
N ALA A 114 2.93 -21.47 -3.80
CA ALA A 114 3.86 -20.55 -4.45
C ALA A 114 4.68 -19.71 -3.45
N LEU A 115 4.61 -20.05 -2.17
CA LEU A 115 5.51 -19.55 -1.13
C LEU A 115 6.73 -20.46 -0.98
N ASP A 116 7.85 -19.91 -0.53
CA ASP A 116 9.01 -20.72 -0.15
C ASP A 116 8.63 -21.61 1.05
N PRO A 117 8.88 -22.93 1.02
CA PRO A 117 8.60 -23.82 2.13
C PRO A 117 9.26 -23.40 3.46
N ALA A 118 10.41 -22.71 3.42
CA ALA A 118 11.09 -22.22 4.61
C ALA A 118 10.42 -20.97 5.22
N GLU A 119 9.64 -20.23 4.43
CA GLU A 119 8.95 -19.02 4.86
C GLU A 119 7.46 -19.24 5.14
N ALA A 120 6.86 -20.30 4.59
CA ALA A 120 5.43 -20.55 4.68
C ALA A 120 5.01 -21.06 6.06
N ASP A 121 3.94 -20.48 6.60
CA ASP A 121 3.29 -20.94 7.84
C ASP A 121 1.89 -21.49 7.55
N GLN A 122 1.33 -22.31 8.46
CA GLN A 122 -0.02 -22.85 8.34
C GLN A 122 -1.09 -21.74 8.21
N SER A 123 -0.84 -20.56 8.80
CA SER A 123 -1.70 -19.39 8.69
C SER A 123 -1.75 -18.76 7.29
N ASP A 124 -0.78 -19.09 6.43
CA ASP A 124 -0.69 -18.65 5.02
C ASP A 124 -1.54 -19.51 4.07
N TYR A 125 -2.25 -20.53 4.58
CA TYR A 125 -3.12 -21.36 3.74
C TYR A 125 -4.57 -21.03 4.03
N THR A 126 -5.39 -21.00 2.97
CA THR A 126 -6.83 -20.82 3.12
C THR A 126 -7.62 -21.78 2.24
N SER A 127 -8.67 -22.36 2.81
CA SER A 127 -9.68 -23.12 2.07
C SER A 127 -10.66 -22.20 1.32
N ASN A 128 -10.77 -20.93 1.72
CA ASN A 128 -11.67 -19.95 1.11
C ASN A 128 -10.89 -18.94 0.25
N PHE A 129 -10.35 -19.43 -0.87
CA PHE A 129 -9.58 -18.60 -1.81
C PHE A 129 -10.40 -17.43 -2.37
N GLU A 130 -11.69 -17.63 -2.70
CA GLU A 130 -12.54 -16.56 -3.23
C GLU A 130 -12.78 -15.45 -2.20
N GLY A 131 -12.93 -15.81 -0.92
CA GLY A 131 -13.00 -14.84 0.17
C GLY A 131 -11.70 -14.04 0.34
N ALA A 132 -10.54 -14.68 0.23
CA ALA A 132 -9.25 -14.01 0.28
C ALA A 132 -9.07 -13.06 -0.91
N LYS A 133 -9.42 -13.50 -2.12
CA LYS A 133 -9.42 -12.69 -3.34
C LYS A 133 -10.33 -11.47 -3.22
N ALA A 134 -11.55 -11.64 -2.72
CA ALA A 134 -12.50 -10.55 -2.53
C ALA A 134 -11.95 -9.49 -1.56
N LYS A 135 -11.37 -9.92 -0.42
CA LYS A 135 -10.74 -9.02 0.55
C LYS A 135 -9.50 -8.32 -0.03
N ALA A 136 -8.63 -9.04 -0.73
CA ALA A 136 -7.47 -8.43 -1.38
C ALA A 136 -7.89 -7.37 -2.42
N THR A 137 -8.94 -7.64 -3.19
CA THR A 137 -9.50 -6.72 -4.20
C THR A 137 -10.09 -5.47 -3.57
N ALA A 138 -10.99 -5.64 -2.59
CA ALA A 138 -11.61 -4.53 -1.88
C ALA A 138 -10.57 -3.70 -1.12
N GLY A 139 -9.65 -4.36 -0.42
CA GLY A 139 -8.58 -3.71 0.32
C GLY A 139 -7.66 -2.88 -0.58
N ALA A 140 -7.29 -3.40 -1.76
CA ALA A 140 -6.49 -2.65 -2.74
C ALA A 140 -7.24 -1.41 -3.25
N GLY A 141 -8.55 -1.53 -3.52
CA GLY A 141 -9.38 -0.40 -3.94
C GLY A 141 -9.48 0.69 -2.86
N ILE A 142 -9.77 0.31 -1.61
CA ILE A 142 -9.86 1.26 -0.49
C ILE A 142 -8.51 1.89 -0.20
N PHE A 143 -7.43 1.10 -0.19
CA PHE A 143 -6.07 1.62 -0.03
C PHE A 143 -5.74 2.68 -1.08
N ASN A 144 -5.96 2.38 -2.37
CA ASN A 144 -5.68 3.32 -3.45
C ASN A 144 -6.53 4.59 -3.33
N LEU A 145 -7.82 4.46 -3.00
CA LEU A 145 -8.70 5.60 -2.80
C LEU A 145 -8.20 6.50 -1.66
N LEU A 146 -7.83 5.92 -0.52
CA LEU A 146 -7.30 6.68 0.60
C LEU A 146 -5.97 7.37 0.26
N VAL A 147 -5.07 6.71 -0.45
CA VAL A 147 -3.80 7.32 -0.90
C VAL A 147 -4.07 8.55 -1.78
N ILE A 148 -5.02 8.47 -2.71
CA ILE A 148 -5.39 9.60 -3.57
C ILE A 148 -6.05 10.72 -2.76
N ILE A 149 -6.96 10.41 -1.84
CA ILE A 149 -7.57 11.42 -0.96
C ILE A 149 -6.50 12.10 -0.10
N THR A 150 -5.59 11.33 0.51
CA THR A 150 -4.45 11.86 1.28
C THR A 150 -3.60 12.80 0.43
N LEU A 151 -3.27 12.40 -0.80
CA LEU A 151 -2.54 13.25 -1.74
C LEU A 151 -3.27 14.59 -1.94
N ILE A 152 -4.57 14.56 -2.26
CA ILE A 152 -5.36 15.78 -2.49
C ILE A 152 -5.38 16.68 -1.24
N LEU A 153 -5.64 16.10 -0.06
CA LEU A 153 -5.70 16.83 1.20
C LEU A 153 -4.36 17.49 1.57
N MET A 154 -3.22 16.87 1.25
CA MET A 154 -1.91 17.47 1.52
C MET A 154 -1.66 18.77 0.77
N TYR A 155 -2.37 19.03 -0.33
CA TYR A 155 -2.24 20.25 -1.13
C TYR A 155 -3.45 21.20 -0.97
N LEU A 156 -4.35 20.99 -0.01
CA LEU A 156 -5.49 21.86 0.27
C LEU A 156 -5.34 22.63 1.60
N PRO A 157 -5.79 23.91 1.68
CA PRO A 157 -5.91 24.87 0.59
C PRO A 157 -4.53 25.46 0.31
N SER A 158 -3.80 24.91 -0.66
CA SER A 158 -2.63 25.61 -1.20
C SER A 158 -3.09 26.68 -2.18
N THR A 159 -2.42 27.83 -2.19
CA THR A 159 -2.63 28.89 -3.20
C THR A 159 -2.17 28.48 -4.61
N ILE A 160 -1.79 27.21 -4.82
CA ILE A 160 -1.35 26.67 -6.11
C ILE A 160 -2.52 26.56 -7.10
N PHE A 161 -3.75 26.47 -6.60
CA PHE A 161 -4.97 26.33 -7.41
C PHE A 161 -5.88 27.58 -7.42
N ALA A 162 -5.41 28.70 -6.84
CA ALA A 162 -6.12 29.99 -6.82
C ALA A 162 -5.44 30.95 -7.79
#